data_AF-A0A1F5E087-F1
#
_entry.id   AF-A0A1F5E087-F1
#
_cell.length_a   1.000
_cell.length_b   1.000
_cell.length_c   1.000
_cell.angle_alpha   90.00
_cell.angle_beta   90.00
_cell.angle_gamma   90.00
#
_symmetry.space_group_name_H-M   'P 1'
#
loop_
_entity.id
_entity.type
_entity.pdbx_description
1 polymer ?
#
loop_
_entity_poly.entity_id
_entity_poly.type
_entity_poly.pdbx_seq_one_letter_code
_entity_poly.pdbx_strand_id
1 'polypeptide(L)'
;MKVMADILFVSEKQIQRLNRRHRRINKPTDVLSFPLEDFTPGPDGVVRLGDVVICKAQAKKTGHSLSFLIKHAMLHLLGVHHQ
;
A
#
# COMPACT_ATOMS: atom_id res chain seq x y z
N MET A 1 11.29 -13.24 14.87
CA MET A 1 10.56 -13.32 13.58
C MET A 1 10.80 -12.03 12.82
N LYS A 2 11.25 -12.09 11.57
CA LYS A 2 11.49 -10.91 10.74
C LYS A 2 10.35 -10.77 9.73
N VAL A 3 9.86 -9.54 9.56
CA VAL A 3 8.76 -9.22 8.66
C VAL A 3 9.20 -8.10 7.71
N MET A 4 8.72 -8.13 6.47
CA MET A 4 9.04 -7.13 5.45
C MET A 4 7.78 -6.65 4.74
N ALA A 5 7.70 -5.34 4.52
CA ALA A 5 6.71 -4.69 3.68
C ALA A 5 7.44 -3.63 2.85
N ASP A 6 7.15 -3.56 1.56
CA ASP A 6 7.78 -2.62 0.65
C ASP A 6 6.91 -1.37 0.51
N ILE A 7 7.53 -0.18 0.60
CA ILE A 7 6.84 1.09 0.47
C ILE A 7 7.39 1.84 -0.74
N LEU A 8 6.55 2.07 -1.74
CA LEU A 8 6.91 2.75 -2.97
C LEU A 8 6.27 4.14 -3.02
N PHE A 9 7.09 5.15 -3.28
CA PHE A 9 6.61 6.49 -3.56
C PHE A 9 6.51 6.73 -5.06
N VAL A 10 5.35 7.16 -5.53
CA VAL A 10 5.05 7.29 -6.96
C VAL A 10 4.38 8.62 -7.31
N SER A 11 4.45 8.98 -8.59
CA SER A 11 3.72 10.11 -9.16
C SER A 11 2.20 9.85 -9.26
N GLU A 12 1.42 10.91 -9.43
CA GLU A 12 -0.05 10.82 -9.62
C GLU A 12 -0.42 9.98 -10.85
N LYS A 13 0.34 10.11 -11.96
CA LYS A 13 0.13 9.33 -13.18
C LYS A 13 0.34 7.83 -12.93
N GLN A 14 1.36 7.47 -12.15
CA GLN A 14 1.66 6.08 -11.81
C GLN A 14 0.56 5.49 -10.91
N ILE A 15 0.15 6.19 -9.84
CA ILE A 15 -0.88 5.67 -8.93
C ILE A 15 -2.26 5.60 -9.59
N GLN A 16 -2.62 6.55 -10.47
CA GLN A 16 -3.86 6.47 -11.25
C GLN A 16 -3.87 5.25 -12.19
N ARG A 17 -2.74 4.96 -12.84
CA ARG A 17 -2.60 3.76 -13.68
C ARG A 17 -2.80 2.48 -12.87
N LEU A 18 -2.21 2.42 -11.67
CA LEU A 18 -2.36 1.28 -10.76
C LEU A 18 -3.81 1.16 -10.25
N ASN A 19 -4.43 2.27 -9.83
CA ASN A 19 -5.80 2.29 -9.35
C ASN A 19 -6.79 1.82 -10.44
N ARG A 20 -6.58 2.24 -11.69
CA ARG A 20 -7.35 1.75 -12.84
C ARG A 20 -7.13 0.25 -13.05
N ARG A 21 -5.89 -0.23 -13.01
CA ARG A 21 -5.56 -1.64 -13.26
C ARG A 21 -6.15 -2.58 -12.21
N HIS A 22 -6.03 -2.23 -10.93
CA HIS A 22 -6.34 -3.14 -9.83
C HIS A 22 -7.73 -2.91 -9.21
N ARG A 23 -8.26 -1.69 -9.23
CA ARG A 23 -9.59 -1.35 -8.66
C ARG A 23 -10.62 -0.92 -9.71
N ARG A 24 -10.24 -0.85 -11.00
CA ARG A 24 -11.06 -0.33 -12.11
C ARG A 24 -11.50 1.13 -11.91
N ILE A 25 -10.75 1.90 -11.13
CA ILE A 25 -11.03 3.33 -10.85
C ILE A 25 -9.99 4.19 -11.58
N ASN A 26 -10.41 4.93 -12.61
CA ASN A 26 -9.51 5.80 -13.40
C ASN A 26 -9.27 7.18 -12.75
N LYS A 27 -8.96 7.23 -11.46
CA LYS A 27 -8.63 8.45 -10.71
C LYS A 27 -7.40 8.22 -9.82
N PRO A 28 -6.56 9.24 -9.56
CA PRO A 28 -5.50 9.10 -8.57
C PRO A 28 -6.08 8.86 -7.18
N THR A 29 -5.31 8.18 -6.34
CA THR A 29 -5.57 7.99 -4.90
C THR A 29 -4.26 8.22 -4.17
N ASP A 30 -4.29 8.43 -2.86
CA ASP A 30 -3.11 8.70 -2.05
C ASP A 30 -2.38 7.43 -1.64
N VAL A 31 -3.08 6.30 -1.49
CA VAL A 31 -2.48 5.01 -1.15
C VAL A 31 -3.19 3.82 -1.82
N LEU A 32 -2.42 2.79 -2.15
CA LEU A 32 -2.88 1.45 -2.51
C LEU A 32 -2.08 0.41 -1.72
N SER A 33 -2.75 -0.63 -1.23
CA SER A 33 -2.12 -1.77 -0.56
C SER A 33 -2.31 -3.04 -1.39
N PHE A 34 -1.27 -3.84 -1.50
CA PHE A 34 -1.24 -5.12 -2.21
C PHE A 34 -0.76 -6.21 -1.24
N PRO A 35 -1.67 -6.79 -0.42
CA PRO A 35 -1.32 -7.84 0.51
C PRO A 35 -0.88 -9.12 -0.21
N LEU A 36 0.05 -9.85 0.40
CA LEU A 36 0.26 -11.26 0.09
C LEU A 36 -0.72 -12.11 0.91
N GLU A 37 -1.22 -13.19 0.31
CA GLU A 37 -2.23 -14.07 0.94
C GLU A 37 -1.63 -15.01 2.00
N ASP A 38 -0.33 -15.29 1.92
CA ASP A 38 0.37 -16.23 2.79
C ASP A 38 1.46 -15.54 3.62
N PHE A 39 1.42 -15.74 4.94
CA PHE A 39 2.41 -15.23 5.89
C PHE A 39 3.45 -16.27 6.30
N THR A 40 3.58 -17.35 5.52
CA THR A 40 4.63 -18.34 5.70
C THR A 40 6.01 -17.68 5.48
N PRO A 41 6.98 -17.86 6.40
CA PRO A 41 8.33 -17.37 6.21
C PRO A 41 8.97 -17.96 4.95
N GLY A 42 9.66 -17.13 4.17
CA GLY A 42 10.48 -17.60 3.06
C GLY A 42 11.70 -18.41 3.54
N PRO A 43 12.52 -18.94 2.60
CA PRO A 43 13.76 -19.67 2.93
C PRO A 43 14.76 -18.84 3.76
N ASP A 44 14.65 -17.51 3.73
CA ASP A 44 15.42 -16.56 4.51
C ASP A 44 14.82 -16.28 5.92
N GLY A 45 13.75 -16.98 6.29
CA GLY A 45 13.02 -16.78 7.54
C GLY A 45 12.23 -15.48 7.62
N VAL A 46 12.00 -14.79 6.49
CA VAL A 46 11.29 -13.51 6.44
C VAL A 46 9.85 -13.71 5.97
N VAL A 47 8.91 -13.22 6.78
CA VAL A 47 7.50 -13.09 6.37
C VAL A 47 7.35 -11.82 5.54
N ARG A 48 6.78 -11.95 4.33
CA ARG A 48 6.56 -10.81 3.43
C ARG A 48 5.08 -10.46 3.46
N LEU A 49 4.75 -9.20 3.75
CA LEU A 49 3.37 -8.72 3.84
C LEU A 49 2.82 -8.20 2.51
N GLY A 50 3.69 -7.79 1.60
CA GLY A 50 3.34 -7.20 0.31
C GLY A 50 3.74 -5.73 0.21
N ASP A 51 3.03 -5.01 -0.66
CA ASP A 51 3.43 -3.67 -1.11
C ASP A 51 2.44 -2.58 -0.70
N VAL A 52 2.99 -1.42 -0.32
CA VAL A 52 2.25 -0.17 -0.14
C VAL A 52 2.74 0.85 -1.14
N VAL A 53 1.84 1.39 -1.95
CA VAL A 53 2.15 2.42 -2.95
C VAL A 53 1.52 3.73 -2.55
N ILE A 54 2.33 4.75 -2.27
CA ILE A 54 1.89 6.07 -1.80
C ILE A 54 2.21 7.17 -2.81
N CYS A 55 1.24 8.03 -3.09
CA CYS A 55 1.44 9.26 -3.83
C CYS A 55 1.44 10.47 -2.89
N LYS A 56 2.62 11.02 -2.59
CA LYS A 56 2.78 12.16 -1.66
C LYS A 56 2.02 13.41 -2.12
N ALA A 57 1.95 13.66 -3.43
CA ALA A 57 1.21 14.78 -3.98
C ALA A 57 -0.29 14.66 -3.72
N GLN A 58 -0.85 13.45 -3.90
CA GLN A 58 -2.26 13.19 -3.62
C GLN A 58 -2.55 13.19 -2.11
N ALA A 59 -1.66 12.65 -1.28
CA ALA A 59 -1.77 12.71 0.18
C ALA A 59 -1.86 14.17 0.69
N LYS A 60 -1.08 15.07 0.09
CA LYS A 60 -1.14 16.50 0.40
C LYS A 60 -2.48 17.13 -0.01
N LYS A 61 -3.05 16.71 -1.14
CA LYS A 61 -4.37 17.19 -1.61
C LYS A 61 -5.53 16.69 -0.75
N THR A 62 -5.43 15.47 -0.23
CA THR A 62 -6.45 14.86 0.66
C THR A 62 -6.27 15.25 2.13
N GLY A 63 -5.17 15.92 2.49
CA GLY A 63 -4.87 16.30 3.87
C GLY A 63 -4.40 15.14 4.74
N HIS A 64 -4.08 13.99 4.15
CA HIS A 64 -3.61 12.82 4.89
C HIS A 64 -2.11 12.90 5.16
N SER A 65 -1.74 12.67 6.41
CA SER A 65 -0.33 12.56 6.80
C SER A 65 0.26 11.22 6.31
N LEU A 66 1.57 11.20 6.09
CA LEU A 66 2.25 9.97 5.71
C LEU A 66 2.14 8.88 6.79
N SER A 67 2.19 9.26 8.07
CA SER A 67 2.02 8.32 9.19
C SER A 67 0.64 7.69 9.23
N PHE A 68 -0.41 8.46 8.92
CA PHE A 68 -1.77 7.94 8.78
C PHE A 68 -1.85 6.92 7.64
N LEU A 69 -1.34 7.28 6.46
CA LEU A 69 -1.39 6.39 5.28
C LEU A 69 -0.60 5.09 5.50
N ILE A 70 0.59 5.16 6.10
CA ILE A 70 1.39 3.97 6.41
C ILE A 70 0.64 3.09 7.42
N LYS A 71 0.11 3.66 8.51
CA LYS A 71 -0.66 2.89 9.51
C LYS A 71 -1.87 2.20 8.85
N HIS A 72 -2.65 2.95 8.09
CA HIS A 72 -3.83 2.45 7.39
C HIS A 72 -3.46 1.34 6.39
N ALA A 73 -2.42 1.56 5.58
CA ALA A 73 -1.97 0.59 4.59
C ALA A 73 -1.43 -0.70 5.21
N MET A 74 -0.70 -0.61 6.33
CA MET A 74 -0.20 -1.78 7.06
C MET A 74 -1.33 -2.62 7.66
N LEU A 75 -2.40 -1.99 8.17
CA LEU A 75 -3.59 -2.72 8.63
C LEU A 75 -4.21 -3.53 7.49
N HIS A 76 -4.31 -2.94 6.29
CA HIS A 76 -4.76 -3.66 5.11
C HIS A 76 -3.84 -4.80 4.69
N LEU A 77 -2.51 -4.64 4.80
CA LEU A 77 -1.58 -5.74 4.54
C LEU A 77 -1.77 -6.92 5.51
N LEU A 78 -2.21 -6.65 6.74
CA LEU A 78 -2.50 -7.64 7.77
C LEU A 78 -3.92 -8.24 7.67
N GLY A 79 -4.68 -7.91 6.62
CA GLY A 79 -6.07 -8.39 6.43
C GLY A 79 -7.10 -7.68 7.30
N VAL A 80 -6.72 -6.60 8.00
CA VAL A 80 -7.65 -5.78 8.78
C VAL A 80 -8.24 -4.71 7.86
N HIS A 81 -9.47 -4.95 7.40
CA HIS A 81 -10.19 -3.99 6.56
C HIS A 81 -10.89 -2.95 7.44
N HIS A 82 -10.45 -1.69 7.35
CA HIS A 82 -11.21 -0.54 7.82
C HIS A 82 -11.66 0.26 6.59
N GLN A 83 -12.98 0.48 6.46
CA GLN A 83 -13.57 1.27 5.38
C GLN A 83 -13.23 2.76 5.51
#